data_AF-A0A819QKW0-F1
#
_entry.id   AF-A0A819QKW0-F1
#
_cell.length_a   1.000
_cell.length_b   1.000
_cell.length_c   1.000
_cell.angle_alpha   90.00
_cell.angle_beta   90.00
_cell.angle_gamma   90.00
#
_symmetry.space_group_name_H-M   'P 1'
#
loop_
_entity.id
_entity.type
_entity.pdbx_description
1 polymer ?
#
loop_
_entity_poly.entity_id
_entity_poly.type
_entity_poly.pdbx_seq_one_letter_code
_entity_poly.pdbx_strand_id
1 'polypeptide(L)'
;MQQLLPYISHLHLFNLTLPGTHDAASFFLTSALSPDPTGNAVLDALVKMAEKLGVPLQDVITPWALTQSRNLYEQAEDGMRYFDIRAAYNGTDWCSYHFELGLPIYTHFSALNAFLLLHPSEIMVIEVSHLASANLTQKNLNALRDMIINIFGPILYPRIYDFNATTIGDMIATNQRAVVTLSDDTTIANYTQLWYGSSMINSYANTDSLAKMTSYNWQQILQFNSLPSLPSSALSTIEMSRSQLSMTQRRMLQEKLQVMDYLRQIENVLIEKG
;
A
#
# COMPACT_ATOMS: atom_id res chain seq x y z
N MET A 1 -12.52 16.41 3.33
CA MET A 1 -13.57 15.99 4.29
C MET A 1 -14.33 17.17 4.90
N GLN A 2 -13.69 18.30 5.24
CA GLN A 2 -14.33 19.47 5.89
C GLN A 2 -15.74 19.85 5.40
N GLN A 3 -15.95 19.97 4.08
CA GLN A 3 -17.24 20.37 3.51
C GLN A 3 -18.33 19.30 3.63
N LEU A 4 -17.92 18.04 3.83
CA LEU A 4 -18.82 16.90 3.98
C LEU A 4 -19.22 16.64 5.44
N LEU A 5 -18.58 17.30 6.42
CA LEU A 5 -18.84 17.06 7.85
C LEU A 5 -20.32 17.08 8.24
N PRO A 6 -21.19 17.99 7.73
CA PRO A 6 -22.62 17.94 8.04
C PRO A 6 -23.30 16.60 7.70
N TYR A 7 -22.74 15.84 6.77
CA TYR A 7 -23.27 14.57 6.28
C TYR A 7 -22.51 13.36 6.83
N ILE A 8 -21.23 13.51 7.21
CA ILE A 8 -20.39 12.37 7.59
C ILE A 8 -19.97 12.36 9.06
N SER A 9 -20.16 13.45 9.81
CA SER A 9 -19.63 13.54 11.17
C SER A 9 -20.24 12.51 12.13
N HIS A 10 -21.49 12.11 11.90
CA HIS A 10 -22.20 11.11 12.70
C HIS A 10 -21.95 9.67 12.22
N LEU A 11 -21.26 9.49 11.09
CA LEU A 11 -20.89 8.19 10.57
C LEU A 11 -19.61 7.71 11.25
N HIS A 12 -19.36 6.40 11.17
CA HIS A 12 -18.09 5.79 11.57
C HIS A 12 -17.15 5.68 10.37
N LEU A 13 -15.85 5.49 10.62
CA LEU A 13 -14.87 5.24 9.55
C LEU A 13 -15.28 4.06 8.66
N PHE A 14 -15.88 3.04 9.29
CA PHE A 14 -16.47 1.88 8.62
C PHE A 14 -17.52 2.22 7.54
N ASN A 15 -18.23 3.34 7.69
CA ASN A 15 -19.30 3.73 6.76
C ASN A 15 -18.79 4.55 5.57
N LEU A 16 -17.50 4.89 5.52
CA LEU A 16 -16.94 5.73 4.47
C LEU A 16 -16.25 4.92 3.40
N THR A 17 -16.49 5.29 2.13
CA THR A 17 -15.63 4.89 1.03
C THR A 17 -14.51 5.92 0.88
N LEU A 18 -13.28 5.50 1.16
CA LEU A 18 -12.09 6.34 1.04
C LEU A 18 -11.36 6.02 -0.27
N PRO A 19 -11.02 7.02 -1.10
CA PRO A 19 -10.11 6.81 -2.22
C PRO A 19 -8.70 6.52 -1.69
N GLY A 20 -7.97 5.66 -2.39
CA GLY A 20 -6.64 5.27 -1.97
C GLY A 20 -5.71 4.87 -3.10
N THR A 21 -4.44 4.72 -2.75
CA THR A 21 -3.33 4.50 -3.69
C THR A 21 -2.54 3.25 -3.30
N HIS A 22 -2.49 2.28 -4.21
CA HIS A 22 -1.66 1.08 -4.12
C HIS A 22 -0.18 1.43 -4.38
N ASP A 23 0.74 0.85 -3.60
CA ASP A 23 2.16 1.17 -3.65
C ASP A 23 2.42 2.69 -3.65
N ALA A 24 1.71 3.41 -2.77
CA ALA A 24 1.61 4.88 -2.75
C ALA A 24 2.97 5.58 -2.79
N ALA A 25 3.96 4.98 -2.12
CA ALA A 25 5.31 5.51 -1.95
C ALA A 25 6.29 5.15 -3.09
N SER A 26 5.80 4.56 -4.19
CA SER A 26 6.59 4.19 -5.37
C SER A 26 6.56 5.26 -6.48
N PHE A 27 6.46 6.54 -6.12
CA PHE A 27 6.57 7.66 -7.07
C PHE A 27 8.02 8.00 -7.44
N PHE A 28 8.99 7.52 -6.65
CA PHE A 28 10.42 7.68 -6.88
C PHE A 28 11.16 6.41 -6.47
N LEU A 29 12.05 5.94 -7.35
CA LEU A 29 12.88 4.75 -7.16
C LEU A 29 14.33 5.08 -7.54
N THR A 30 15.28 4.50 -6.81
CA THR A 30 16.72 4.82 -6.90
C THR A 30 17.49 3.95 -7.90
N SER A 31 16.91 2.87 -8.40
CA SER A 31 17.54 1.75 -9.12
C SER A 31 18.29 0.70 -8.29
N ALA A 32 18.47 0.93 -6.97
CA ALA A 32 18.95 -0.13 -6.09
C ALA A 32 17.85 -1.15 -5.86
N LEU A 33 18.11 -2.44 -6.04
CA LEU A 33 17.13 -3.48 -5.74
C LEU A 33 16.83 -3.53 -4.24
N SER A 34 15.57 -3.77 -3.89
CA SER A 34 15.20 -4.03 -2.51
C SER A 34 15.86 -5.31 -2.01
N PRO A 35 16.31 -5.35 -0.75
CA PRO A 35 16.81 -6.56 -0.12
C PRO A 35 15.61 -7.46 0.24
N ASP A 36 14.96 -8.00 -0.78
CA ASP A 36 13.91 -9.00 -0.63
C ASP A 36 14.58 -10.35 -0.33
N PRO A 37 14.36 -10.96 0.85
CA PRO A 37 15.06 -12.18 1.24
C PRO A 37 14.62 -13.43 0.46
N THR A 38 13.70 -13.36 -0.51
CA THR A 38 13.22 -14.56 -1.23
C THR A 38 13.11 -14.39 -2.75
N GLY A 39 13.36 -15.51 -3.47
CA GLY A 39 13.37 -15.65 -4.92
C GLY A 39 12.05 -15.27 -5.58
N ASN A 40 11.85 -13.98 -5.75
CA ASN A 40 10.72 -13.40 -6.43
C ASN A 40 10.80 -13.81 -7.91
N ALA A 41 9.99 -14.80 -8.30
CA ALA A 41 9.98 -15.34 -9.65
C ALA A 41 9.71 -14.28 -10.73
N VAL A 42 9.00 -13.19 -10.37
CA VAL A 42 8.79 -12.04 -11.25
C VAL A 42 10.10 -11.27 -11.42
N LEU A 43 10.83 -10.99 -10.33
CA LEU A 43 12.15 -10.36 -10.40
C LEU A 43 13.12 -11.21 -11.23
N ASP A 44 13.18 -12.52 -11.00
CA ASP A 44 14.01 -13.45 -11.76
C ASP A 44 13.68 -13.43 -13.26
N ALA A 45 12.40 -13.31 -13.60
CA ALA A 45 11.96 -13.21 -14.98
C ALA A 45 12.29 -11.87 -15.64
N LEU A 46 12.16 -10.76 -14.90
CA LEU A 46 12.57 -9.43 -15.35
C LEU A 46 14.09 -9.38 -15.56
N VAL A 47 14.87 -10.03 -14.70
CA VAL A 47 16.32 -10.22 -14.87
C VAL A 47 16.62 -10.98 -16.17
N LYS A 48 16.04 -12.16 -16.35
CA LYS A 48 16.22 -12.96 -17.59
C LYS A 48 15.80 -12.20 -18.84
N MET A 49 14.78 -11.36 -18.74
CA MET A 49 14.33 -10.51 -19.84
C MET A 49 15.35 -9.44 -20.19
N ALA A 50 15.84 -8.69 -19.20
CA ALA A 50 16.85 -7.67 -19.40
C ALA A 50 18.12 -8.26 -20.06
N GLU A 51 18.57 -9.41 -19.57
CA GLU A 51 19.67 -10.18 -20.16
C GLU A 51 19.41 -10.55 -21.62
N LYS A 52 18.22 -11.06 -21.94
CA LYS A 52 17.84 -11.46 -23.30
C LYS A 52 17.74 -10.28 -24.27
N LEU A 53 17.28 -9.14 -23.79
CA LEU A 53 17.18 -7.90 -24.56
C LEU A 53 18.52 -7.18 -24.68
N GLY A 54 19.52 -7.55 -23.87
CA GLY A 54 20.81 -6.88 -23.82
C GLY A 54 20.72 -5.45 -23.27
N VAL A 55 19.75 -5.19 -22.39
CA VAL A 55 19.49 -3.86 -21.80
C VAL A 55 19.76 -3.88 -20.29
N PRO A 56 20.08 -2.72 -19.68
CA PRO A 56 20.11 -2.59 -18.22
C PRO A 56 18.82 -3.08 -17.56
N LEU A 57 18.94 -3.73 -16.41
CA LEU A 57 17.78 -4.26 -15.66
C LEU A 57 16.75 -3.18 -15.31
N GLN A 58 17.24 -2.00 -14.97
CA GLN A 58 16.45 -0.84 -14.56
C GLN A 58 15.51 -0.38 -15.67
N ASP A 59 15.93 -0.49 -16.94
CA ASP A 59 15.11 -0.11 -18.10
C ASP A 59 13.86 -0.99 -18.23
N VAL A 60 13.88 -2.18 -17.61
CA VAL A 60 12.75 -3.11 -17.55
C VAL A 60 12.02 -3.01 -16.21
N ILE A 61 12.72 -2.97 -15.07
CA ILE A 61 12.09 -3.01 -13.74
C ILE A 61 11.44 -1.69 -13.35
N THR A 62 12.14 -0.55 -13.51
CA THR A 62 11.64 0.73 -13.00
C THR A 62 10.27 1.10 -13.57
N PRO A 63 9.98 0.94 -14.89
CA PRO A 63 8.66 1.23 -15.44
C PRO A 63 7.54 0.32 -14.92
N TRP A 64 7.88 -0.87 -14.43
CA TRP A 64 6.93 -1.79 -13.79
C TRP A 64 6.72 -1.50 -12.31
N ALA A 65 7.77 -0.98 -11.67
CA ALA A 65 7.80 -0.68 -10.25
C ALA A 65 7.14 0.66 -9.90
N LEU A 66 7.19 1.66 -10.78
CA LEU A 66 6.53 2.95 -10.54
C LEU A 66 5.00 2.81 -10.64
N THR A 67 4.27 3.11 -9.56
CA THR A 67 2.79 3.11 -9.58
C THR A 67 2.18 4.50 -9.45
N GLN A 68 2.92 5.48 -8.92
CA GLN A 68 2.45 6.84 -8.69
C GLN A 68 3.38 7.87 -9.36
N SER A 69 2.88 9.09 -9.58
CA SER A 69 3.66 10.21 -10.12
C SER A 69 3.77 11.41 -9.18
N ARG A 70 3.10 11.33 -8.02
CA ARG A 70 2.97 12.41 -7.04
C ARG A 70 3.44 11.90 -5.68
N ASN A 71 4.01 12.77 -4.85
CA ASN A 71 4.42 12.38 -3.51
C ASN A 71 3.20 12.22 -2.57
N LEU A 72 3.39 11.68 -1.36
CA LEU A 72 2.25 11.38 -0.49
C LEU A 72 1.47 12.61 0.00
N TYR A 73 2.13 13.77 0.15
CA TYR A 73 1.43 15.02 0.48
C TYR A 73 0.53 15.43 -0.69
N GLU A 74 1.06 15.42 -1.90
CA GLU A 74 0.31 15.76 -3.12
C GLU A 74 -0.84 14.78 -3.38
N GLN A 75 -0.63 13.48 -3.17
CA GLN A 75 -1.71 12.48 -3.26
C GLN A 75 -2.83 12.78 -2.24
N ALA A 76 -2.48 13.22 -1.04
CA ALA A 76 -3.45 13.66 -0.05
C ALA A 76 -4.18 14.95 -0.48
N GLU A 77 -3.50 15.92 -1.09
CA GLU A 77 -4.13 17.11 -1.68
C GLU A 77 -5.10 16.75 -2.81
N ASP A 78 -4.77 15.74 -3.62
CA ASP A 78 -5.62 15.22 -4.68
C ASP A 78 -6.84 14.42 -4.15
N GLY A 79 -6.92 14.22 -2.84
CA GLY A 79 -8.08 13.64 -2.16
C GLY A 79 -7.89 12.20 -1.67
N MET A 80 -6.71 11.60 -1.81
CA MET A 80 -6.44 10.23 -1.33
C MET A 80 -6.41 10.18 0.20
N ARG A 81 -7.06 9.19 0.79
CA ARG A 81 -7.17 9.01 2.25
C ARG A 81 -6.76 7.61 2.72
N TYR A 82 -6.52 6.69 1.80
CA TYR A 82 -5.86 5.41 2.07
C TYR A 82 -4.52 5.32 1.32
N PHE A 83 -3.45 4.94 2.03
CA PHE A 83 -2.11 4.84 1.48
C PHE A 83 -1.51 3.47 1.80
N ASP A 84 -1.26 2.64 0.78
CA ASP A 84 -0.53 1.39 0.91
C ASP A 84 0.99 1.65 0.73
N ILE A 85 1.77 1.37 1.77
CA ILE A 85 3.20 1.64 1.82
C ILE A 85 3.95 0.35 2.14
N ARG A 86 4.73 -0.11 1.16
CA ARG A 86 5.71 -1.18 1.37
C ARG A 86 7.02 -0.63 1.91
N ALA A 87 7.62 -1.32 2.88
CA ALA A 87 8.86 -0.87 3.54
C ALA A 87 9.96 -1.93 3.51
N ALA A 88 11.17 -1.54 3.11
CA ALA A 88 12.35 -2.39 3.12
C ALA A 88 13.46 -1.79 3.98
N TYR A 89 14.11 -2.61 4.80
CA TYR A 89 15.29 -2.22 5.56
C TYR A 89 16.56 -2.52 4.77
N ASN A 90 17.32 -1.48 4.41
CA ASN A 90 18.49 -1.60 3.54
C ASN A 90 19.81 -1.90 4.29
N GLY A 91 19.74 -2.21 5.59
CA GLY A 91 20.92 -2.37 6.45
C GLY A 91 21.27 -1.11 7.25
N THR A 92 20.74 0.04 6.86
CA THR A 92 20.93 1.34 7.55
C THR A 92 19.58 1.93 7.94
N ASP A 93 18.70 2.12 6.94
CA ASP A 93 17.43 2.82 7.06
C ASP A 93 16.27 2.00 6.50
N TRP A 94 15.05 2.37 6.92
CA TRP A 94 13.81 1.93 6.28
C TRP A 94 13.47 2.82 5.09
N CYS A 95 13.30 2.22 3.92
CA CYS A 95 12.97 2.88 2.65
C CYS A 95 11.67 2.32 2.09
N SER A 96 10.91 3.11 1.33
CA SER A 96 9.85 2.54 0.50
C SER A 96 10.46 1.62 -0.55
N TYR A 97 9.70 0.67 -1.07
CA TYR A 97 10.19 -0.15 -2.17
C TYR A 97 9.06 -0.74 -3.03
N HIS A 98 9.41 -1.07 -4.26
CA HIS A 98 8.64 -1.96 -5.13
C HIS A 98 9.62 -2.52 -6.17
N PHE A 99 10.15 -3.73 -5.95
CA PHE A 99 11.36 -4.28 -6.60
C PHE A 99 12.65 -3.47 -6.36
N GLU A 100 12.60 -2.16 -6.54
CA GLU A 100 13.67 -1.20 -6.28
C GLU A 100 13.36 -0.39 -5.01
N LEU A 101 14.42 0.10 -4.35
CA LEU A 101 14.34 1.00 -3.21
C LEU A 101 13.95 2.41 -3.65
N GLY A 102 13.01 2.99 -2.93
CA GLY A 102 12.62 4.39 -3.00
C GLY A 102 13.23 5.23 -1.90
N LEU A 103 12.52 6.29 -1.52
CA LEU A 103 12.95 7.24 -0.49
C LEU A 103 12.85 6.63 0.92
N PRO A 104 13.60 7.18 1.91
CA PRO A 104 13.41 6.83 3.31
C PRO A 104 11.95 7.00 3.75
N ILE A 105 11.42 6.01 4.45
CA ILE A 105 10.02 5.95 4.93
C ILE A 105 9.66 7.17 5.80
N TYR A 106 10.64 7.69 6.57
CA TYR A 106 10.50 8.92 7.33
C TYR A 106 9.97 10.10 6.47
N THR A 107 10.44 10.22 5.23
CA THR A 107 10.03 11.28 4.29
C THR A 107 8.54 11.21 4.00
N HIS A 108 8.04 9.99 3.76
CA HIS A 108 6.64 9.72 3.42
C HIS A 108 5.70 9.98 4.59
N PHE A 109 6.07 9.49 5.79
CA PHE A 109 5.27 9.74 6.99
C PHE A 109 5.28 11.21 7.41
N SER A 110 6.41 11.91 7.27
CA SER A 110 6.49 13.34 7.55
C SER A 110 5.59 14.16 6.61
N ALA A 111 5.52 13.77 5.33
CA ALA A 111 4.62 14.37 4.36
C ALA A 111 3.14 14.19 4.74
N LEU A 112 2.71 12.97 5.07
CA LEU A 112 1.34 12.70 5.50
C LEU A 112 0.99 13.41 6.83
N ASN A 113 1.92 13.45 7.78
CA ASN A 113 1.74 14.15 9.04
C ASN A 113 1.60 15.67 8.82
N ALA A 114 2.43 16.26 7.96
CA ALA A 114 2.32 17.67 7.59
C ALA A 114 0.94 18.00 7.01
N PHE A 115 0.40 17.13 6.16
CA PHE A 115 -0.96 17.26 5.65
C PHE A 115 -2.00 17.23 6.77
N LEU A 116 -1.95 16.24 7.68
CA LEU A 116 -2.91 16.12 8.78
C LEU A 116 -2.85 17.29 9.78
N LEU A 117 -1.69 17.93 9.92
CA LEU A 117 -1.51 19.15 10.71
C LEU A 117 -2.14 20.38 10.05
N LEU A 118 -2.00 20.51 8.73
CA LEU A 118 -2.57 21.62 7.96
C LEU A 118 -4.07 21.47 7.70
N HIS A 119 -4.59 20.24 7.72
CA HIS A 119 -5.97 19.92 7.42
C HIS A 119 -6.65 19.17 8.59
N PRO A 120 -7.05 19.88 9.67
CA PRO A 120 -7.50 19.25 10.93
C PRO A 120 -8.83 18.49 10.84
N SER A 121 -9.52 18.54 9.71
CA SER A 121 -10.78 17.82 9.47
C SER A 121 -10.60 16.55 8.63
N GLU A 122 -9.37 16.20 8.26
CA GLU A 122 -9.07 15.05 7.43
C GLU A 122 -8.63 13.86 8.28
N ILE A 123 -9.06 12.67 7.86
CA ILE A 123 -8.71 11.39 8.48
C ILE A 123 -8.00 10.53 7.43
N MET A 124 -6.95 9.82 7.83
CA MET A 124 -6.17 8.95 6.94
C MET A 124 -6.07 7.53 7.48
N VAL A 125 -6.03 6.58 6.55
CA VAL A 125 -5.65 5.18 6.79
C VAL A 125 -4.33 4.94 6.07
N ILE A 126 -3.32 4.48 6.79
CA ILE A 126 -1.97 4.27 6.29
C ILE A 126 -1.59 2.83 6.59
N GLU A 127 -1.40 2.02 5.56
CA GLU A 127 -0.99 0.64 5.69
C GLU A 127 0.51 0.51 5.47
N VAL A 128 1.21 -0.06 6.45
CA VAL A 128 2.63 -0.38 6.34
C VAL A 128 2.80 -1.89 6.28
N SER A 129 3.11 -2.38 5.09
CA SER A 129 3.04 -3.79 4.74
C SER A 129 4.32 -4.29 4.04
N HIS A 130 4.34 -5.59 3.72
CA HIS A 130 5.41 -6.24 2.95
C HIS A 130 6.81 -5.91 3.48
N LEU A 131 7.06 -6.08 4.78
CA LEU A 131 8.35 -5.72 5.37
C LEU A 131 9.48 -6.60 4.82
N ALA A 132 10.41 -6.01 4.06
CA ALA A 132 11.52 -6.72 3.43
C ALA A 132 12.87 -6.35 4.08
N SER A 133 13.78 -7.32 4.20
CA SER A 133 15.17 -7.11 4.60
C SER A 133 15.98 -8.38 4.39
N ALA A 134 17.25 -8.24 4.02
CA ALA A 134 18.20 -9.36 3.99
C ALA A 134 18.51 -9.88 5.42
N ASN A 135 18.46 -9.00 6.42
CA ASN A 135 18.72 -9.32 7.82
C ASN A 135 17.69 -8.58 8.71
N LEU A 136 16.44 -9.03 8.66
CA LEU A 136 15.39 -8.45 9.49
C LEU A 136 15.64 -8.80 10.96
N THR A 137 15.68 -7.80 11.84
CA THR A 137 15.85 -8.00 13.28
C THR A 137 14.75 -7.29 14.05
N GLN A 138 14.45 -7.79 15.26
CA GLN A 138 13.47 -7.15 16.14
C GLN A 138 13.85 -5.71 16.49
N LYS A 139 15.17 -5.41 16.58
CA LYS A 139 15.66 -4.05 16.81
C LYS A 139 15.21 -3.10 15.69
N ASN A 140 15.32 -3.53 14.44
CA ASN A 140 15.00 -2.68 13.30
C ASN A 140 13.49 -2.53 13.13
N LEU A 141 12.72 -3.58 13.41
CA LEU A 141 11.25 -3.52 13.48
C LEU A 141 10.76 -2.57 14.58
N ASN A 142 11.37 -2.65 15.77
CA ASN A 142 11.10 -1.73 16.86
C ASN A 142 11.39 -0.27 16.46
N ALA A 143 12.51 -0.03 15.77
CA ALA A 143 12.84 1.31 15.27
C ALA A 143 11.82 1.83 14.24
N LEU A 144 11.26 0.97 13.37
CA LEU A 144 10.19 1.37 12.45
C LEU A 144 8.91 1.74 13.21
N ARG A 145 8.47 0.90 14.16
CA ARG A 145 7.32 1.19 15.02
C ARG A 145 7.51 2.52 15.74
N ASP A 146 8.65 2.70 16.41
CA ASP A 146 8.91 3.89 17.22
C ASP A 146 8.98 5.14 16.33
N MET A 147 9.51 5.04 15.11
CA MET A 147 9.47 6.12 14.12
C MET A 147 8.03 6.53 13.79
N ILE A 148 7.15 5.58 13.48
CA ILE A 148 5.74 5.85 13.17
C ILE A 148 5.07 6.56 14.36
N ILE A 149 5.22 5.99 15.56
CA ILE A 149 4.63 6.53 16.78
C ILE A 149 5.13 7.96 17.05
N ASN A 150 6.42 8.22 16.87
CA ASN A 150 7.01 9.54 17.12
C ASN A 150 6.58 10.59 16.10
N ILE A 151 6.41 10.23 14.82
CA ILE A 151 6.01 11.17 13.76
C ILE A 151 4.56 11.61 13.93
N PHE A 152 3.63 10.67 14.08
CA PHE A 152 2.20 10.96 14.15
C PHE A 152 1.76 11.30 15.58
N GLY A 153 2.44 10.78 16.60
CA GLY A 153 2.20 11.07 18.01
C GLY A 153 0.72 10.93 18.40
N PRO A 154 0.12 11.97 19.00
CA PRO A 154 -1.27 11.92 19.45
C PRO A 154 -2.29 11.94 18.30
N ILE A 155 -1.87 12.14 17.05
CA ILE A 155 -2.78 12.06 15.89
C ILE A 155 -3.20 10.62 15.60
N LEU A 156 -2.45 9.64 16.11
CA LEU A 156 -2.77 8.22 15.95
C LEU A 156 -4.11 7.86 16.60
N TYR A 157 -4.96 7.17 15.85
CA TYR A 157 -6.18 6.55 16.35
C TYR A 157 -5.83 5.18 16.95
N PRO A 158 -5.93 5.00 18.28
CA PRO A 158 -5.42 3.80 18.93
C PRO A 158 -6.39 2.61 18.83
N ARG A 159 -5.82 1.40 18.73
CA ARG A 159 -6.46 0.07 18.72
C ARG A 159 -7.16 -0.30 20.04
N ILE A 160 -7.28 0.63 21.00
CA ILE A 160 -8.16 0.44 22.16
C ILE A 160 -9.63 0.71 21.80
N TYR A 161 -9.86 1.42 20.71
CA TYR A 161 -11.17 1.61 20.10
C TYR A 161 -11.38 0.59 18.99
N ASP A 162 -12.63 0.32 18.65
CA ASP A 162 -13.00 -0.35 17.39
C ASP A 162 -13.41 0.72 16.34
N PHE A 163 -13.52 0.32 15.07
CA PHE A 163 -13.88 1.26 14.00
C PHE A 163 -15.36 1.66 14.00
N ASN A 164 -16.16 1.09 14.90
CA ASN A 164 -17.60 1.33 15.03
C ASN A 164 -18.00 2.05 16.33
N ALA A 165 -17.07 2.28 17.27
CA ALA A 165 -17.36 3.04 18.49
C ALA A 165 -17.21 4.55 18.31
N THR A 166 -16.28 4.99 17.46
CA THR A 166 -15.95 6.42 17.34
C THR A 166 -16.47 6.96 16.02
N THR A 167 -17.22 8.06 16.08
CA THR A 167 -17.70 8.74 14.87
C THR A 167 -16.57 9.55 14.24
N ILE A 168 -16.72 9.92 12.97
CA ILE A 168 -15.80 10.82 12.27
C ILE A 168 -15.68 12.17 12.99
N GLY A 169 -16.79 12.68 13.52
CA GLY A 169 -16.81 13.90 14.32
C GLY A 169 -15.97 13.78 15.59
N ASP A 170 -16.07 12.65 16.30
CA ASP A 170 -15.29 12.39 17.51
C ASP A 170 -13.80 12.24 17.21
N MET A 171 -13.42 11.50 16.16
CA MET A 171 -12.03 11.37 15.71
C MET A 171 -11.39 12.75 15.44
N ILE A 172 -12.15 13.65 14.82
CA ILE A 172 -11.70 15.02 14.54
C ILE A 172 -11.60 15.84 15.83
N ALA A 173 -12.62 15.76 16.70
CA ALA A 173 -12.67 16.51 17.96
C ALA A 173 -11.58 16.10 18.94
N THR A 174 -11.22 14.81 18.99
CA THR A 174 -10.12 14.29 19.83
C THR A 174 -8.76 14.37 19.15
N ASN A 175 -8.70 14.85 17.90
CA ASN A 175 -7.50 14.92 17.07
C ASN A 175 -6.86 13.54 16.81
N GLN A 176 -7.61 12.44 16.91
CA GLN A 176 -7.17 11.07 16.62
C GLN A 176 -7.61 10.69 15.20
N ARG A 177 -6.81 11.09 14.20
CA ARG A 177 -7.19 11.11 12.77
C ARG A 177 -6.31 10.25 11.86
N ALA A 178 -5.30 9.56 12.37
CA ALA A 178 -4.45 8.65 11.60
C ALA A 178 -4.61 7.21 12.09
N VAL A 179 -5.23 6.35 11.28
CA VAL A 179 -5.20 4.89 11.48
C VAL A 179 -3.96 4.37 10.77
N VAL A 180 -2.96 3.92 11.51
CA VAL A 180 -1.74 3.36 10.91
C VAL A 180 -1.64 1.88 11.26
N THR A 181 -1.58 1.02 10.25
CA THR A 181 -1.37 -0.43 10.43
C THR A 181 0.10 -0.79 10.21
N LEU A 182 0.58 -1.82 10.91
CA LEU A 182 1.91 -2.41 10.67
C LEU A 182 1.77 -3.93 10.57
N SER A 183 2.25 -4.52 9.46
CA SER A 183 2.06 -5.94 9.16
C SER A 183 2.77 -6.92 10.10
N ASP A 184 3.72 -6.45 10.92
CA ASP A 184 4.31 -7.26 11.97
C ASP A 184 3.56 -7.08 13.30
N ASP A 185 2.49 -7.86 13.47
CA ASP A 185 1.61 -7.79 14.66
C ASP A 185 2.38 -8.03 15.97
N THR A 186 3.45 -8.82 15.94
CA THR A 186 4.26 -9.14 17.13
C THR A 186 5.00 -7.92 17.68
N THR A 187 5.55 -7.07 16.80
CA THR A 187 6.26 -5.83 17.17
C THR A 187 5.34 -4.83 17.86
N ILE A 188 4.03 -4.89 17.59
CA ILE A 188 3.03 -3.94 18.09
C ILE A 188 2.00 -4.56 19.03
N ALA A 189 2.22 -5.79 19.50
CA ALA A 189 1.30 -6.49 20.39
C ALA A 189 0.96 -5.67 21.65
N ASN A 190 1.97 -5.02 22.24
CA ASN A 190 1.84 -4.18 23.44
C ASN A 190 1.74 -2.68 23.14
N TYR A 191 1.60 -2.29 21.87
CA TYR A 191 1.53 -0.89 21.44
C TYR A 191 0.19 -0.64 20.79
N THR A 192 -0.71 0.01 21.53
CA THR A 192 -2.08 0.24 21.09
C THR A 192 -2.20 1.44 20.15
N GLN A 193 -1.15 2.25 19.96
CA GLN A 193 -1.14 3.38 19.05
C GLN A 193 -1.23 2.96 17.57
N LEU A 194 -0.84 1.72 17.26
CA LEU A 194 -0.86 1.17 15.91
C LEU A 194 -1.86 0.01 15.80
N TRP A 195 -2.35 -0.20 14.59
CA TRP A 195 -3.27 -1.28 14.26
C TRP A 195 -2.51 -2.48 13.71
N TYR A 196 -3.03 -3.68 13.99
CA TYR A 196 -2.49 -4.90 13.40
C TYR A 196 -2.64 -4.86 11.89
N GLY A 197 -1.67 -5.42 11.15
CA GLY A 197 -1.81 -5.57 9.70
C GLY A 197 -3.01 -6.44 9.35
N SER A 198 -3.32 -7.42 10.20
CA SER A 198 -4.51 -8.27 10.07
C SER A 198 -5.85 -7.51 10.20
N SER A 199 -5.84 -6.24 10.61
CA SER A 199 -7.01 -5.36 10.54
C SER A 199 -7.32 -4.88 9.13
N MET A 200 -6.41 -5.04 8.17
CA MET A 200 -6.66 -4.75 6.76
C MET A 200 -7.04 -6.05 6.04
N ILE A 201 -8.27 -6.11 5.55
CA ILE A 201 -8.75 -7.19 4.69
C ILE A 201 -8.52 -6.73 3.25
N ASN A 202 -7.38 -7.14 2.68
CA ASN A 202 -7.00 -6.84 1.31
C ASN A 202 -7.14 -8.08 0.42
N SER A 203 -7.68 -7.89 -0.78
CA SER A 203 -7.77 -8.91 -1.81
C SER A 203 -7.76 -8.26 -3.19
N TYR A 204 -7.15 -8.92 -4.17
CA TYR A 204 -7.05 -8.42 -5.54
C TYR A 204 -7.22 -9.56 -6.53
N ALA A 205 -7.66 -9.22 -7.75
CA ALA A 205 -8.06 -10.19 -8.77
C ALA A 205 -6.93 -11.07 -9.30
N ASN A 206 -5.67 -10.71 -9.01
CA ASN A 206 -4.45 -11.36 -9.48
C ASN A 206 -4.47 -11.70 -10.98
N THR A 207 -4.85 -10.72 -11.81
CA THR A 207 -5.02 -10.89 -13.26
C THR A 207 -4.77 -9.59 -14.02
N ASP A 208 -4.20 -9.71 -15.22
CA ASP A 208 -4.02 -8.65 -16.21
C ASP A 208 -5.26 -8.44 -17.11
N SER A 209 -6.28 -9.29 -16.99
CA SER A 209 -7.50 -9.19 -17.77
C SER A 209 -8.48 -8.22 -17.12
N LEU A 210 -8.77 -7.10 -17.80
CA LEU A 210 -9.76 -6.11 -17.36
C LEU A 210 -11.12 -6.74 -17.04
N ALA A 211 -11.58 -7.70 -17.86
CA ALA A 211 -12.86 -8.37 -17.66
C ALA A 211 -12.87 -9.24 -16.39
N LYS A 212 -11.78 -9.98 -16.13
CA LYS A 212 -11.64 -10.79 -14.91
C LYS A 212 -11.50 -9.91 -13.67
N MET A 213 -10.70 -8.84 -13.75
CA MET A 213 -10.56 -7.86 -12.67
C MET A 213 -11.90 -7.18 -12.34
N THR A 214 -12.66 -6.77 -13.36
CA THR A 214 -13.99 -6.17 -13.15
C THR A 214 -14.96 -7.16 -12.52
N SER A 215 -14.98 -8.40 -13.01
CA SER A 215 -15.82 -9.47 -12.45
C SER A 215 -15.47 -9.77 -10.99
N TYR A 216 -14.18 -9.86 -10.67
CA TYR A 216 -13.69 -10.08 -9.31
C TYR A 216 -14.09 -8.94 -8.38
N ASN A 217 -13.85 -7.69 -8.77
CA ASN A 217 -14.21 -6.52 -7.96
C ASN A 217 -15.72 -6.45 -7.73
N TRP A 218 -16.53 -6.81 -8.72
CA TRP A 218 -17.98 -6.90 -8.56
C TRP A 218 -18.37 -7.98 -7.54
N GLN A 219 -17.73 -9.15 -7.58
CA GLN A 219 -17.96 -10.20 -6.58
C GLN A 219 -17.54 -9.75 -5.17
N GLN A 220 -16.43 -9.03 -5.02
CA GLN A 220 -16.02 -8.45 -3.73
C GLN A 220 -17.05 -7.46 -3.19
N ILE A 221 -17.59 -6.58 -4.04
CA ILE A 221 -18.67 -5.65 -3.65
C ILE A 221 -19.93 -6.42 -3.21
N LEU A 222 -20.33 -7.45 -3.96
CA LEU A 222 -21.50 -8.27 -3.60
C LEU A 222 -21.28 -9.00 -2.27
N GLN A 223 -20.09 -9.58 -2.07
CA GLN A 223 -19.74 -10.24 -0.82
C GLN A 223 -19.78 -9.25 0.33
N PHE A 224 -19.13 -8.09 0.20
CA PHE A 224 -19.14 -7.01 1.17
C PHE A 224 -20.57 -6.59 1.55
N ASN A 225 -21.42 -6.34 0.55
CA ASN A 225 -22.82 -5.93 0.77
C ASN A 225 -23.70 -7.05 1.35
N SER A 226 -23.28 -8.31 1.25
CA SER A 226 -23.99 -9.46 1.81
C SER A 226 -23.59 -9.77 3.26
N LEU A 227 -22.49 -9.20 3.76
CA LEU A 227 -22.05 -9.43 5.13
C LEU A 227 -23.02 -8.74 6.10
N PRO A 228 -23.53 -9.45 7.13
CA PRO A 228 -24.37 -8.82 8.16
C PRO A 228 -23.60 -7.74 8.93
N SER A 229 -22.27 -7.91 9.05
CA SER A 229 -21.30 -6.93 9.52
C SER A 229 -19.88 -7.42 9.21
N LEU A 230 -18.94 -6.53 8.93
CA LEU A 230 -17.51 -6.85 9.01
C LEU A 230 -17.04 -6.87 10.47
N PRO A 231 -15.90 -7.51 10.78
CA PRO A 231 -15.32 -7.41 12.11
C PRO A 231 -15.12 -5.94 12.51
N SER A 232 -15.53 -5.55 13.72
CA SER A 232 -15.47 -4.15 14.16
C SER A 232 -14.04 -3.58 14.21
N SER A 233 -13.04 -4.45 14.20
CA SER A 233 -11.61 -4.12 14.17
C SER A 233 -10.96 -4.26 12.79
N ALA A 234 -11.76 -4.32 11.71
CA ALA A 234 -11.27 -4.51 10.34
C ALA A 234 -11.76 -3.43 9.37
N LEU A 235 -10.89 -3.08 8.41
CA LEU A 235 -11.20 -2.28 7.23
C LEU A 235 -10.97 -3.14 5.98
N SER A 236 -11.76 -2.93 4.93
CA SER A 236 -11.64 -3.66 3.67
C SER A 236 -11.18 -2.75 2.56
N THR A 237 -10.32 -3.27 1.68
CA THR A 237 -9.83 -2.55 0.50
C THR A 237 -10.28 -3.26 -0.78
N ILE A 238 -10.58 -2.47 -1.80
CA ILE A 238 -10.89 -2.96 -3.15
C ILE A 238 -10.06 -2.15 -4.14
N GLU A 239 -9.21 -2.82 -4.90
CA GLU A 239 -8.35 -2.18 -5.88
C GLU A 239 -9.04 -2.08 -7.25
N MET A 240 -9.08 -0.88 -7.82
CA MET A 240 -9.64 -0.63 -9.15
C MET A 240 -8.63 0.14 -10.01
N SER A 241 -8.36 -0.32 -11.23
CA SER A 241 -7.65 0.49 -12.22
C SER A 241 -8.64 1.30 -13.07
N ARG A 242 -8.49 2.63 -13.08
CA ARG A 242 -9.16 3.51 -14.05
C ARG A 242 -8.25 3.67 -15.27
N SER A 243 -8.60 3.05 -16.38
CA SER A 243 -7.85 3.19 -17.62
C SER A 243 -8.29 4.42 -18.43
N GLN A 244 -7.59 5.54 -18.24
CA GLN A 244 -7.19 6.36 -19.38
C GLN A 244 -5.68 6.25 -19.51
N LEU A 245 -5.22 5.09 -20.02
CA LEU A 245 -3.80 4.84 -20.23
C LEU A 245 -3.27 5.80 -21.29
N SER A 246 -2.23 6.55 -20.93
CA SER A 246 -1.42 7.33 -21.89
C SER A 246 -0.80 6.39 -22.94
N MET A 247 -0.37 6.90 -24.09
CA MET A 247 0.23 6.07 -25.14
C MET A 247 1.46 5.29 -24.65
N THR A 248 2.27 5.90 -23.78
CA THR A 248 3.42 5.24 -23.14
C THR A 248 2.98 4.09 -22.23
N GLN A 249 1.94 4.29 -21.42
CA GLN A 249 1.39 3.23 -20.57
C GLN A 249 0.76 2.08 -21.38
N ARG A 250 0.17 2.36 -22.55
CA ARG A 250 -0.33 1.30 -23.46
C ARG A 250 0.79 0.46 -24.05
N ARG A 251 1.91 1.10 -24.42
CA ARG A 251 3.08 0.40 -24.95
C ARG A 251 3.74 -0.46 -23.88
N MET A 252 3.94 0.08 -22.68
CA MET A 252 4.43 -0.69 -21.53
C MET A 252 3.48 -1.82 -21.15
N LEU A 253 2.15 -1.63 -21.26
CA LEU A 253 1.17 -2.68 -21.03
C LEU A 253 1.24 -3.79 -22.09
N GLN A 254 1.46 -3.45 -23.38
CA GLN A 254 1.67 -4.45 -24.43
C GLN A 254 2.97 -5.24 -24.20
N GLU A 255 4.04 -4.55 -23.86
CA GLU A 255 5.32 -5.19 -23.50
C GLU A 255 5.10 -6.08 -22.27
N LYS A 256 4.36 -5.62 -21.26
CA LYS A 256 3.93 -6.40 -20.07
C LYS A 256 3.12 -7.64 -20.41
N LEU A 257 2.16 -7.57 -21.33
CA LEU A 257 1.43 -8.74 -21.78
C LEU A 257 2.34 -9.75 -22.49
N GLN A 258 3.29 -9.28 -23.30
CA GLN A 258 4.30 -10.14 -23.93
C GLN A 258 5.22 -10.80 -22.89
N VAL A 259 5.59 -10.07 -21.84
CA VAL A 259 6.34 -10.61 -20.68
C VAL A 259 5.53 -11.68 -19.95
N MET A 260 4.25 -11.42 -19.67
CA MET A 260 3.37 -12.36 -18.99
C MET A 260 3.12 -13.63 -19.82
N ASP A 261 3.00 -13.50 -21.15
CA ASP A 261 2.90 -14.65 -22.05
C ASP A 261 4.20 -15.46 -22.09
N TYR A 262 5.36 -14.79 -22.07
CA TYR A 262 6.66 -15.44 -21.98
C TYR A 262 6.86 -16.14 -20.63
N LEU A 263 6.41 -15.53 -19.53
CA LEU A 263 6.39 -16.13 -18.20
C LEU A 263 5.54 -17.39 -18.14
N ARG A 264 4.31 -17.34 -18.67
CA ARG A 264 3.44 -18.51 -18.81
C ARG A 264 4.09 -19.62 -19.63
N GLN A 265 4.82 -19.29 -20.68
CA GLN A 265 5.55 -20.27 -21.48
C GLN A 265 6.69 -20.95 -20.70
N ILE A 266 7.45 -20.20 -19.88
CA ILE A 266 8.49 -20.76 -19.02
C ILE A 266 7.88 -21.68 -17.97
N GLU A 267 6.78 -21.27 -17.33
CA GLU A 267 6.09 -22.06 -16.31
C GLU A 267 5.60 -23.40 -16.86
N ASN A 268 5.01 -23.41 -18.06
CA ASN A 268 4.60 -24.63 -18.75
C ASN A 268 5.78 -25.57 -19.08
N VAL A 269 6.93 -25.03 -19.50
CA VAL A 269 8.14 -25.81 -19.81
C VAL A 269 8.77 -26.45 -18.57
N LEU A 270 8.62 -25.81 -17.40
CA LEU A 270 9.12 -26.35 -16.13
C LEU A 270 8.20 -27.45 -15.57
N ILE A 271 6.89 -27.36 -15.81
CA ILE A 271 5.91 -28.39 -15.41
C ILE A 271 6.04 -29.65 -16.28
N GLU A 272 6.39 -29.54 -17.56
CA GLU A 272 6.60 -30.70 -18.45
C GLU A 272 7.91 -31.46 -18.20
N LYS A 273 8.81 -30.94 -17.35
CA LYS A 273 10.13 -31.52 -17.05
C LYS A 273 10.30 -32.04 -15.62
N GLY A 274 9.25 -32.02 -14.81
CA GLY A 274 9.17 -32.65 -13.49
C GLY A 274 8.27 -33.88 -13.50
#